data_AF-A0A1P8XED9-F1
#
_entry.id   AF-A0A1P8XED9-F1
#
_cell.length_a   1.000
_cell.length_b   1.000
_cell.length_c   1.000
_cell.angle_alpha   90.00
_cell.angle_beta   90.00
_cell.angle_gamma   90.00
#
_symmetry.space_group_name_H-M   'P 1'
#
loop_
_entity.id
_entity.type
_entity.pdbx_description
1 polymer ?
#
loop_
_entity_poly.entity_id
_entity_poly.type
_entity_poly.pdbx_seq_one_letter_code
_entity_poly.pdbx_strand_id
1 'polypeptide(L)'
;MGKNLNAGIEQLYATAVEVDGHAEAVLTGHSQADGRIESAETGLKGVSARALGLKTAAWRQRTAVLGGAVAGHAEALRGSGQGFADMEERHAAALDRLRPQGPTP
;
A
#
# COMPACT_ATOMS: atom_id res chain seq x y z
N MET A 1 16.01 -8.23 -23.12
CA MET A 1 14.67 -7.83 -22.65
C MET A 1 14.49 -7.98 -21.13
N GLY A 2 14.96 -9.06 -20.48
CA GLY A 2 14.69 -9.34 -19.05
C GLY A 2 15.26 -8.37 -17.99
N LYS A 3 16.36 -7.66 -18.25
CA LYS A 3 16.93 -6.69 -17.28
C LYS A 3 15.98 -5.53 -16.94
N ASN A 4 15.20 -5.04 -17.91
CA ASN A 4 14.26 -3.93 -17.70
C ASN A 4 13.02 -4.39 -16.94
N LEU A 5 12.56 -5.63 -17.14
CA LEU A 5 11.42 -6.17 -16.42
C LEU A 5 11.77 -6.45 -14.96
N ASN A 6 12.95 -7.03 -14.69
CA ASN A 6 13.42 -7.23 -13.33
C ASN A 6 13.57 -5.92 -12.54
N ALA A 7 14.14 -4.88 -13.18
CA ALA A 7 14.21 -3.55 -12.58
C ALA A 7 12.81 -2.97 -12.27
N GLY A 8 11.83 -3.21 -13.15
CA GLY A 8 10.44 -2.81 -12.92
C GLY A 8 9.76 -3.56 -11.77
N ILE A 9 10.04 -4.86 -11.61
CA ILE A 9 9.52 -5.69 -10.51
C ILE A 9 10.05 -5.19 -9.16
N GLU A 10 11.37 -5.01 -9.05
CA GLU A 10 12.00 -4.47 -7.84
C GLU A 10 11.46 -3.09 -7.49
N GLN A 11 11.23 -2.25 -8.51
CA GLN A 11 10.65 -0.93 -8.30
C GLN A 11 9.19 -1.00 -7.79
N LEU A 12 8.38 -1.96 -8.23
CA LEU A 12 7.03 -2.15 -7.70
C LEU A 12 7.05 -2.53 -6.21
N TYR A 13 7.96 -3.40 -5.79
CA TYR A 13 8.12 -3.74 -4.38
C TYR A 13 8.64 -2.57 -3.55
N ALA A 14 9.64 -1.83 -4.05
CA ALA A 14 10.15 -0.64 -3.40
C ALA A 14 9.06 0.41 -3.22
N THR A 15 8.27 0.68 -4.26
CA THR A 15 7.13 1.60 -4.17
C THR A 15 6.06 1.11 -3.19
N ALA A 16 5.81 -0.20 -3.10
CA ALA A 16 4.89 -0.73 -2.09
C ALA A 16 5.36 -0.43 -0.66
N VAL A 17 6.67 -0.55 -0.39
CA VAL A 17 7.27 -0.19 0.91
C VAL A 17 7.16 1.30 1.19
N GLU A 18 7.42 2.16 0.20
CA GLU A 18 7.25 3.60 0.34
C GLU A 18 5.79 3.98 0.65
N VAL A 19 4.84 3.35 -0.04
CA VAL A 19 3.40 3.54 0.19
C VAL A 19 3.02 3.14 1.62
N ASP A 20 3.51 2.01 2.13
CA ASP A 20 3.28 1.58 3.51
C ASP A 20 3.84 2.60 4.52
N GLY A 21 5.06 3.11 4.30
CA GLY A 21 5.66 4.14 5.15
C GLY A 21 4.88 5.46 5.15
N HIS A 22 4.37 5.88 3.99
CA HIS A 22 3.48 7.05 3.90
C HIS A 22 2.14 6.79 4.61
N ALA A 23 1.59 5.59 4.50
CA ALA A 23 0.37 5.19 5.20
C ALA A 23 0.54 5.31 6.72
N GLU A 24 1.63 4.76 7.24
CA GLU A 24 1.95 4.79 8.67
C GLU A 24 2.07 6.22 9.18
N ALA A 25 2.76 7.09 8.44
CA ALA A 25 2.91 8.50 8.81
C ALA A 25 1.55 9.23 8.88
N VAL A 26 0.69 9.02 7.88
CA VAL A 26 -0.66 9.62 7.85
C VAL A 26 -1.53 9.09 8.99
N LEU A 27 -1.57 7.77 9.19
CA LEU A 27 -2.38 7.15 10.24
C LEU A 27 -1.92 7.56 11.64
N THR A 28 -0.61 7.67 11.85
CA THR A 28 -0.02 8.20 13.08
C THR A 28 -0.45 9.65 13.33
N GLY A 29 -0.36 10.50 12.30
CA GLY A 29 -0.82 11.89 12.38
C GLY A 29 -2.32 12.00 12.69
N HIS A 30 -3.14 11.14 12.08
CA HIS A 30 -4.57 11.09 12.35
C HIS A 30 -4.90 10.61 13.76
N SER A 31 -4.19 9.61 14.29
CA SER A 31 -4.34 9.12 15.67
C SER A 31 -3.95 10.19 16.69
N GLN A 32 -2.89 10.97 16.43
CA GLN A 32 -2.54 12.12 17.26
C GLN A 32 -3.63 13.20 17.23
N ALA A 33 -4.24 13.44 16.07
CA ALA A 33 -5.37 14.37 15.97
C ALA A 33 -6.59 13.88 16.75
N ASP A 34 -6.90 12.57 16.70
CA ASP A 34 -7.97 11.96 17.51
C ASP A 34 -7.74 12.20 19.00
N GLY A 35 -6.51 11.99 19.51
CA GLY A 35 -6.20 12.24 20.92
C GLY A 35 -6.35 13.72 21.33
N ARG A 36 -6.02 14.66 20.43
CA ARG A 36 -6.23 16.10 20.68
C ARG A 36 -7.72 16.45 20.71
N ILE A 37 -8.52 15.82 19.85
CA ILE A 37 -9.98 16.01 19.82
C ILE A 37 -10.62 15.49 21.10
N GLU A 38 -10.28 14.27 21.53
CA GLU A 38 -10.78 13.67 22.78
C GLU A 38 -10.46 14.55 24.00
N SER A 39 -9.24 15.11 24.04
CA SER A 39 -8.85 16.06 25.08
C SER A 39 -9.71 17.33 25.05
N ALA A 40 -9.95 17.91 23.87
CA ALA A 40 -10.76 19.11 23.71
C ALA A 40 -12.25 18.89 24.04
N GLU A 41 -12.77 17.67 23.85
CA GLU A 41 -14.18 17.34 24.11
C GLU A 41 -14.58 17.52 25.59
N THR A 42 -13.67 17.27 26.53
CA THR A 42 -13.96 17.41 27.98
C THR A 42 -14.39 18.82 28.41
N GLY A 43 -14.02 19.86 27.66
CA GLY A 43 -14.40 21.25 27.96
C GLY A 43 -15.71 21.72 27.32
N LEU A 44 -16.30 20.93 26.41
CA LEU A 44 -17.41 21.37 25.57
C LEU A 44 -18.76 20.88 26.11
N LYS A 45 -19.80 21.69 25.92
CA LYS A 45 -21.18 21.36 26.33
C LYS A 45 -22.18 21.70 25.23
N GLY A 46 -23.35 21.03 25.28
CA GLY A 46 -24.49 21.34 24.42
C GLY A 46 -24.20 21.16 22.93
N VAL A 47 -24.62 22.15 22.13
CA VAL A 47 -24.56 22.07 20.65
C VAL A 47 -23.13 21.92 20.14
N SER A 48 -22.15 22.58 20.76
CA SER A 48 -20.74 22.49 20.33
C SER A 48 -20.16 21.09 20.56
N ALA A 49 -20.47 20.46 21.69
CA ALA A 49 -20.03 19.08 21.96
C ALA A 49 -20.64 18.10 20.94
N ARG A 50 -21.94 18.26 20.62
CA ARG A 50 -22.61 17.44 19.60
C ARG A 50 -22.01 17.65 18.21
N ALA A 51 -21.76 18.89 17.83
CA ALA A 51 -21.17 19.23 16.54
C ALA A 51 -19.75 18.66 16.42
N LEU A 52 -18.94 18.75 17.48
CA LEU A 52 -17.61 18.16 17.50
C LEU A 52 -17.70 16.64 17.36
N GLY A 53 -18.51 15.95 18.17
CA GLY A 53 -18.66 14.49 18.08
C GLY A 53 -19.07 13.98 16.70
N LEU A 54 -19.96 14.70 15.99
CA LEU A 54 -20.32 14.37 14.60
C LEU A 54 -19.13 14.54 13.63
N LYS A 55 -18.34 15.60 13.80
CA LYS A 55 -17.14 15.84 12.99
C LYS A 55 -16.05 14.80 13.29
N THR A 56 -15.85 14.44 14.56
CA THR A 56 -14.92 13.41 15.01
C THR A 56 -15.30 12.05 14.42
N ALA A 57 -16.58 11.67 14.47
CA ALA A 57 -17.06 10.43 13.87
C ALA A 57 -16.80 10.39 12.35
N ALA A 58 -17.12 11.48 11.63
CA ALA A 58 -16.87 11.58 10.20
C ALA A 58 -15.36 11.56 9.87
N TRP A 59 -14.53 12.19 10.69
CA TRP A 59 -13.07 12.16 10.58
C TRP A 59 -12.56 10.72 10.69
N ARG A 60 -12.89 10.01 11.77
CA ARG A 60 -12.47 8.62 12.00
C ARG A 60 -12.88 7.68 10.88
N GLN A 61 -14.11 7.83 10.39
CA GLN A 61 -14.58 7.05 9.25
C GLN A 61 -13.73 7.29 8.00
N ARG A 62 -13.40 8.56 7.69
CA ARG A 62 -12.55 8.91 6.55
C ARG A 62 -11.13 8.40 6.72
N THR A 63 -10.57 8.49 7.93
CA THR A 63 -9.25 7.92 8.27
C THR A 63 -9.22 6.42 8.00
N ALA A 64 -10.25 5.68 8.43
CA ALA A 64 -10.33 4.24 8.21
C ALA A 64 -10.44 3.88 6.72
N VAL A 65 -11.27 4.60 5.96
CA VAL A 65 -11.40 4.43 4.50
C VAL A 65 -10.08 4.70 3.80
N LEU A 66 -9.40 5.80 4.17
CA LEU A 66 -8.10 6.15 3.61
C LEU A 66 -7.04 5.08 3.94
N GLY A 67 -6.98 4.63 5.19
CA GLY A 67 -6.06 3.57 5.62
C GLY A 67 -6.26 2.28 4.82
N GLY A 68 -7.52 1.85 4.63
CA GLY A 68 -7.84 0.68 3.81
C GLY A 68 -7.45 0.86 2.34
N ALA A 69 -7.68 2.04 1.76
CA ALA A 69 -7.32 2.33 0.37
C ALA A 69 -5.79 2.29 0.14
N VAL A 70 -5.00 2.85 1.06
CA VAL A 70 -3.53 2.86 0.94
C VAL A 70 -2.96 1.45 1.13
N ALA A 71 -3.46 0.69 2.10
CA ALA A 71 -3.07 -0.71 2.29
C ALA A 71 -3.38 -1.57 1.05
N GLY A 72 -4.57 -1.38 0.46
CA GLY A 72 -4.95 -2.04 -0.78
C GLY A 72 -4.06 -1.65 -1.97
N HIS A 73 -3.55 -0.42 -2.01
CA HIS A 73 -2.62 0.01 -3.06
C HIS A 73 -1.25 -0.67 -2.92
N ALA A 74 -0.70 -0.73 -1.71
CA ALA A 74 0.56 -1.42 -1.44
C ALA A 74 0.46 -2.92 -1.75
N GLU A 75 -0.67 -3.55 -1.41
CA GLU A 75 -0.94 -4.95 -1.78
C GLU A 75 -1.05 -5.15 -3.29
N ALA A 76 -1.74 -4.26 -4.00
CA ALA A 76 -1.85 -4.32 -5.46
C ALA A 76 -0.48 -4.18 -6.17
N LEU A 77 0.41 -3.33 -5.64
CA LEU A 77 1.78 -3.17 -6.14
C LEU A 77 2.59 -4.47 -5.93
N ARG A 78 2.53 -5.06 -4.73
CA ARG A 78 3.16 -6.36 -4.44
C ARG A 78 2.64 -7.46 -5.36
N GLY A 79 1.31 -7.57 -5.50
CA GLY A 79 0.67 -8.55 -6.37
C GLY A 79 1.05 -8.38 -7.84
N SER A 80 1.18 -7.13 -8.31
CA SER A 80 1.66 -6.84 -9.65
C SER A 80 3.12 -7.27 -9.85
N GLY A 81 4.00 -6.96 -8.89
CA GLY A 81 5.40 -7.39 -8.89
C GLY A 81 5.53 -8.91 -8.97
N GLN A 82 4.76 -9.64 -8.16
CA GLN A 82 4.72 -11.10 -8.18
C GLN A 82 4.22 -11.64 -9.54
N GLY A 83 3.12 -11.10 -10.07
CA GLY A 83 2.57 -11.54 -11.35
C GLY A 83 3.56 -11.36 -12.52
N PHE A 84 4.34 -10.28 -12.51
CA PHE A 84 5.40 -10.08 -13.51
C PHE A 84 6.58 -11.03 -13.32
N ALA A 85 6.99 -11.33 -12.08
CA ALA A 85 8.04 -12.31 -11.79
C ALA A 85 7.65 -13.72 -12.30
N ASP A 86 6.43 -14.17 -11.99
CA ASP A 86 5.89 -15.46 -12.44
C ASP A 86 5.82 -15.54 -13.98
N MET A 87 5.53 -14.41 -14.64
CA MET A 87 5.52 -14.33 -16.11
C MET A 87 6.94 -14.48 -16.69
N GLU A 88 7.92 -13.78 -16.12
CA GLU A 88 9.31 -13.86 -16.58
C GLU A 88 9.89 -15.27 -16.38
N GLU A 89 9.62 -15.92 -15.24
CA GLU A 89 10.08 -17.29 -14.99
C GLU A 89 9.50 -18.28 -16.02
N ARG A 90 8.20 -18.17 -16.31
CA ARG A 90 7.55 -19.00 -17.34
C ARG A 90 8.13 -18.77 -18.73
N HIS A 91 8.41 -17.51 -19.08
CA HIS A 91 9.03 -17.17 -20.35
C HIS A 91 10.47 -17.67 -20.45
N ALA A 92 11.27 -17.51 -19.39
CA ALA A 92 12.64 -18.02 -19.32
C ALA A 92 12.66 -19.54 -19.48
N ALA A 93 11.79 -20.26 -18.78
CA ALA A 93 11.66 -21.71 -18.91
C ALA A 93 11.22 -22.15 -20.33
N ALA A 94 10.32 -21.40 -20.97
CA ALA A 94 9.91 -21.68 -22.34
C ALA A 94 11.07 -21.46 -23.35
N LEU A 95 11.84 -20.38 -23.19
CA LEU A 95 13.02 -20.13 -24.01
C LEU A 95 14.10 -21.19 -23.82
N ASP A 96 14.30 -21.65 -22.59
CA ASP A 96 15.29 -22.70 -22.30
C ASP A 96 14.92 -24.04 -22.95
N ARG A 97 13.63 -24.39 -23.00
CA ARG A 97 13.14 -25.58 -23.71
C ARG A 97 13.30 -25.49 -25.22
N LEU A 98 13.21 -24.28 -25.78
CA LEU A 98 13.38 -24.04 -27.22
C LEU A 98 14.86 -23.90 -27.62
N ARG A 99 15.78 -23.85 -26.65
CA ARG A 99 17.22 -23.78 -26.89
C ARG A 99 17.65 -25.07 -27.61
N PRO A 100 18.23 -24.98 -28.82
CA PRO A 100 18.73 -26.17 -29.50
C PRO A 100 19.79 -26.85 -28.62
N GLN A 101 19.57 -28.13 -28.32
CA GLN A 101 20.56 -28.97 -27.66
C GLN A 101 21.74 -29.11 -28.62
N GLY A 102 22.83 -28.38 -28.38
CA GLY A 102 24.07 -28.60 -29.11
C GLY A 102 24.53 -30.06 -28.93
N PRO A 103 25.19 -30.66 -29.93
CA PRO A 103 25.54 -32.07 -29.88
C PRO A 103 26.37 -32.37 -28.63
N THR A 104 25.91 -33.35 -27.84
CA THR A 104 26.67 -33.96 -26.75
C THR A 104 27.98 -34.54 -27.30
N PRO A 105 29.16 -34.25 -26.69
CA PRO A 105 30.43 -34.84 -27.08
C PRO A 105 30.50 -36.34 -26.78
#